data_AF-A0A3B0TDS3-F1
#
_entry.id   AF-A0A3B0TDS3-F1
#
_cell.length_a   1.000
_cell.length_b   1.000
_cell.length_c   1.000
_cell.angle_alpha   90.00
_cell.angle_beta   90.00
_cell.angle_gamma   90.00
#
_symmetry.space_group_name_H-M   'P 1'
#
loop_
_entity.id
_entity.type
_entity.pdbx_description
1 polymer ?
#
loop_
_entity_poly.entity_id
_entity_poly.type
_entity_poly.pdbx_seq_one_letter_code
_entity_poly.pdbx_strand_id
1 'polypeptide(L)'
;MSTEDDAAICIFEELATFIVGLTPVLNLEENNFNYWIKSNDIKEHYRKRIRDGIDGEEKDLSISEIKHFLSSVIKKIDKSVLSAQDEKGCLRTYFTHEVLEYNKIGVPNSEGIQLVKPTKLKQHKLPAFLEGYVHALRVASSKKEALDLYQEVRVSDLYDKKLKMYKVNVNLAGESEEIGRTRIFPRSWLENESIWLHMEYKFLLEILRNELFEEFYENFWNILVPFLKPEMYGRSVLENSSFIVSSAHQDEDLHGQGFVARLSGSTAEFMHIWLYMNVGKKPFSVSPKGDLQLKFEPALEGSLFTTKESSFSFKDIEGNSMVVKLPKNIYAFNFLGKIGVVYHNKKRLNTFGKKSALIKRVELTYRDQKNPVLIRSALISEPYAKDIRNHKVTRIDVYFE
;
A
#
# COMPACT_ATOMS: atom_id res chain seq x y z
N MET A 1 12.78 -20.75 -10.28
CA MET A 1 13.41 -21.99 -9.80
C MET A 1 12.75 -22.33 -8.49
N SER A 2 11.99 -23.43 -8.41
CA SER A 2 11.60 -23.96 -7.11
C SER A 2 12.86 -24.52 -6.48
N THR A 3 13.26 -24.00 -5.33
CA THR A 3 14.36 -24.57 -4.56
C THR A 3 13.90 -25.94 -4.04
N GLU A 4 14.70 -26.98 -4.26
CA GLU A 4 14.41 -28.36 -3.85
C GLU A 4 14.20 -28.42 -2.33
N ASP A 5 13.20 -29.17 -1.87
CA ASP A 5 12.79 -29.15 -0.45
C ASP A 5 13.87 -29.67 0.52
N ASP A 6 14.75 -30.53 0.01
CA ASP A 6 15.86 -31.12 0.77
C ASP A 6 17.13 -30.25 0.77
N ALA A 7 17.18 -29.19 -0.05
CA ALA A 7 18.32 -28.30 -0.03
C ALA A 7 18.36 -27.52 1.30
N ALA A 8 19.56 -27.41 1.86
CA ALA A 8 19.80 -26.74 3.13
C ALA A 8 20.20 -25.27 2.92
N ILE A 9 19.80 -24.44 3.89
CA ILE A 9 20.24 -23.05 4.01
C ILE A 9 20.97 -22.94 5.34
N CYS A 10 22.22 -22.50 5.27
CA CYS A 10 23.04 -22.22 6.44
C CYS A 10 22.59 -20.89 7.05
N ILE A 11 22.23 -20.91 8.34
CA ILE A 11 21.87 -19.71 9.11
C ILE A 11 22.57 -19.73 10.46
N PHE A 12 22.74 -18.58 11.10
CA PHE A 12 23.33 -18.50 12.43
C PHE A 12 22.52 -19.30 13.47
N GLU A 13 23.23 -19.99 14.35
CA GLU A 13 22.70 -21.04 15.24
C GLU A 13 21.55 -20.54 16.15
N GLU A 14 21.63 -19.29 16.60
CA GLU A 14 20.61 -18.66 17.44
C GLU A 14 19.27 -18.55 16.72
N LEU A 15 19.27 -18.20 15.42
CA LEU A 15 18.05 -18.13 14.61
C LEU A 15 17.49 -19.52 14.32
N ALA A 16 18.36 -20.50 14.04
CA ALA A 16 17.92 -21.88 13.87
C ALA A 16 17.23 -22.39 15.13
N THR A 17 17.82 -22.14 16.30
CA THR A 17 17.24 -22.48 17.61
C THR A 17 15.89 -21.80 17.82
N PHE A 18 15.77 -20.52 17.47
CA PHE A 18 14.51 -19.78 17.55
C PHE A 18 13.41 -20.38 16.66
N ILE A 19 13.72 -20.67 15.39
CA ILE A 19 12.78 -21.24 14.41
C ILE A 19 12.30 -22.62 14.89
N VAL A 20 13.23 -23.51 15.23
CA VAL A 20 12.92 -24.86 15.71
C VAL A 20 12.11 -24.81 17.00
N GLY A 21 12.47 -23.93 17.95
CA GLY A 21 11.76 -23.80 19.22
C GLY A 21 10.35 -23.22 19.09
N LEU A 22 10.13 -22.25 18.21
CA LEU A 22 8.83 -21.59 18.04
C LEU A 22 7.82 -22.43 17.24
N THR A 23 8.30 -23.26 16.31
CA THR A 23 7.47 -24.11 15.44
C THR A 23 6.44 -24.97 16.20
N PRO A 24 6.80 -25.77 17.22
CA PRO A 24 5.82 -26.56 17.97
C PRO A 24 4.81 -25.69 18.73
N VAL A 25 5.23 -24.52 19.23
CA VAL A 25 4.32 -23.59 19.92
C VAL A 25 3.29 -23.00 18.95
N LEU A 26 3.68 -22.70 17.71
CA LEU A 26 2.74 -22.26 16.66
C LEU A 26 1.70 -23.32 16.32
N ASN A 27 2.12 -24.59 16.27
CA ASN A 27 1.29 -25.69 15.77
C ASN A 27 0.42 -26.35 16.83
N LEU A 28 0.87 -26.41 18.08
CA LEU A 28 0.25 -27.22 19.13
C LEU A 28 -0.45 -26.41 20.22
N GLU A 29 -0.08 -25.12 20.42
CA GLU A 29 -0.67 -24.31 21.48
C GLU A 29 -1.94 -23.59 21.02
N GLU A 30 -3.08 -24.15 21.42
CA GLU A 30 -4.40 -23.61 21.08
C GLU A 30 -4.84 -22.49 22.03
N ASN A 31 -4.38 -22.49 23.29
CA ASN A 31 -4.76 -21.45 24.24
C ASN A 31 -3.94 -20.17 23.95
N ASN A 32 -4.63 -19.09 23.60
CA ASN A 32 -3.99 -17.83 23.21
C ASN A 32 -3.09 -17.22 24.30
N PHE A 33 -3.46 -17.36 25.57
CA PHE A 33 -2.67 -16.82 26.68
C PHE A 33 -1.40 -17.65 26.91
N ASN A 34 -1.51 -18.98 26.90
CA ASN A 34 -0.34 -19.87 26.98
C ASN A 34 0.58 -19.70 25.77
N TYR A 35 0.02 -19.53 24.57
CA TYR A 35 0.78 -19.21 23.36
C TYR A 35 1.56 -17.91 23.53
N TRP A 36 0.91 -16.85 24.03
CA TRP A 36 1.56 -15.58 24.28
C TRP A 36 2.73 -15.74 25.26
N ILE A 37 2.56 -16.48 26.37
CA ILE A 37 3.66 -16.75 27.32
C ILE A 37 4.79 -17.52 26.63
N LYS A 38 4.53 -18.72 26.10
CA LYS A 38 5.55 -19.61 25.52
C LYS A 38 6.30 -18.97 24.36
N SER A 39 5.59 -18.28 23.47
CA SER A 39 6.22 -17.59 22.34
C SER A 39 7.09 -16.42 22.78
N ASN A 40 6.69 -15.67 23.82
CA ASN A 40 7.53 -14.60 24.37
C ASN A 40 8.75 -15.14 25.12
N ASP A 41 8.64 -16.24 25.86
CA ASP A 41 9.80 -16.87 26.52
C ASP A 41 10.86 -17.27 25.47
N ILE A 42 10.43 -17.85 24.34
CA ILE A 42 11.33 -18.20 23.22
C ILE A 42 11.95 -16.94 22.59
N LYS A 43 11.15 -15.87 22.37
CA LYS A 43 11.65 -14.59 21.84
C LYS A 43 12.66 -13.94 22.80
N GLU A 44 12.41 -13.94 24.11
CA GLU A 44 13.31 -13.39 25.11
C GLU A 44 14.59 -14.21 25.25
N HIS A 45 14.51 -15.54 25.15
CA HIS A 45 15.69 -16.39 25.10
C HIS A 45 16.56 -16.06 23.88
N TYR A 46 15.95 -15.94 22.69
CA TYR A 46 16.66 -15.53 21.48
C TYR A 46 17.30 -14.14 21.63
N ARG A 47 16.54 -13.13 22.08
CA ARG A 47 17.05 -11.77 22.35
C ARG A 47 18.19 -11.75 23.35
N LYS A 48 18.15 -12.61 24.38
CA LYS A 48 19.22 -12.76 25.35
C LYS A 48 20.48 -13.34 24.72
N ARG A 49 20.35 -14.38 23.88
CA ARG A 49 21.49 -14.98 23.18
C ARG A 49 22.19 -13.98 22.27
N ILE A 50 21.43 -13.20 21.49
CA ILE A 50 22.01 -12.28 20.50
C ILE A 50 22.38 -10.90 21.06
N ARG A 51 22.18 -10.66 22.37
CA ARG A 51 22.27 -9.31 22.95
C ARG A 51 23.65 -8.70 22.76
N ASP A 52 24.68 -9.52 22.96
CA ASP A 52 26.09 -9.11 22.94
C ASP A 52 26.76 -9.43 21.60
N GLY A 53 25.99 -9.88 20.59
CA GLY A 53 26.47 -10.39 19.32
C GLY A 53 25.94 -11.79 19.03
N ILE A 54 26.28 -12.35 17.87
CA ILE A 54 26.09 -13.77 17.55
C ILE A 54 27.41 -14.51 17.76
N ASP A 55 27.35 -15.79 18.10
CA ASP A 55 28.53 -16.61 18.39
C ASP A 55 29.34 -16.95 17.11
N GLY A 56 28.74 -16.79 15.93
CA GLY A 56 29.35 -17.05 14.63
C GLY A 56 29.22 -18.51 14.17
N GLU A 57 28.65 -19.39 15.00
CA GLU A 57 28.28 -20.74 14.60
C GLU A 57 27.06 -20.73 13.68
N GLU A 58 27.05 -21.66 12.73
CA GLU A 58 25.97 -21.81 11.77
C GLU A 58 25.33 -23.20 11.88
N LYS A 59 24.06 -23.28 11.47
CA LYS A 59 23.29 -24.49 11.44
C LYS A 59 22.49 -24.57 10.14
N ASP A 60 22.50 -25.76 9.55
CA ASP A 60 21.68 -26.06 8.39
C ASP A 60 20.21 -26.22 8.79
N LEU A 61 19.33 -25.51 8.09
CA LEU A 61 17.91 -25.82 8.03
C LEU A 61 17.52 -26.18 6.60
N SER A 62 16.77 -27.26 6.44
CA SER A 62 16.18 -27.60 5.14
C SER A 62 15.16 -26.55 4.71
N ILE A 63 15.02 -26.37 3.40
CA ILE A 63 13.96 -25.53 2.82
C ILE A 63 12.58 -26.01 3.27
N SER A 64 12.38 -27.32 3.43
CA SER A 64 11.15 -27.90 3.96
C SER A 64 10.84 -27.39 5.38
N GLU A 65 11.83 -27.38 6.29
CA GLU A 65 11.66 -26.86 7.66
C GLU A 65 11.31 -25.38 7.67
N ILE A 66 11.98 -24.58 6.83
CA ILE A 66 11.70 -23.13 6.72
C ILE A 66 10.29 -22.89 6.17
N LYS A 67 9.90 -23.60 5.10
CA LYS A 67 8.54 -23.52 4.55
C LYS A 67 7.49 -23.93 5.57
N HIS A 68 7.75 -24.99 6.34
CA HIS A 68 6.85 -25.46 7.38
C HIS A 68 6.67 -24.40 8.48
N PHE A 69 7.76 -23.81 8.98
CA PHE A 69 7.71 -22.73 9.95
C PHE A 69 6.90 -21.52 9.43
N LEU A 70 7.23 -21.02 8.23
CA LEU A 70 6.54 -19.87 7.64
C LEU A 70 5.05 -20.13 7.41
N SER A 71 4.70 -21.35 6.95
CA SER A 71 3.30 -21.75 6.77
C SER A 71 2.56 -21.82 8.10
N SER A 72 3.23 -22.26 9.18
CA SER A 72 2.68 -22.29 10.53
C SER A 72 2.40 -20.87 11.06
N VAL A 73 3.31 -19.93 10.79
CA VAL A 73 3.12 -18.50 11.10
C VAL A 73 1.92 -17.93 10.34
N ILE A 74 1.85 -18.12 9.02
CA ILE A 74 0.75 -17.64 8.17
C ILE A 74 -0.59 -18.18 8.69
N LYS A 75 -0.71 -19.50 8.90
CA LYS A 75 -1.94 -20.14 9.41
C LYS A 75 -2.41 -19.56 10.75
N LYS A 76 -1.47 -19.26 11.67
CA LYS A 76 -1.80 -18.64 12.97
C LYS A 76 -2.27 -17.20 12.80
N ILE A 77 -1.64 -16.43 11.91
CA ILE A 77 -2.03 -15.05 11.59
C ILE A 77 -3.41 -15.02 10.94
N ASP A 78 -3.67 -15.88 9.95
CA ASP A 78 -4.97 -15.96 9.27
C ASP A 78 -6.11 -16.24 10.26
N LYS A 79 -5.92 -17.19 11.17
CA LYS A 79 -6.88 -17.47 12.26
C LYS A 79 -7.08 -16.24 13.16
N SER A 80 -6.01 -15.48 13.41
CA SER A 80 -6.06 -14.29 14.28
C SER A 80 -6.78 -13.12 13.61
N VAL A 81 -6.63 -12.92 12.30
CA VAL A 81 -7.34 -11.90 11.52
C VAL A 81 -8.86 -12.15 11.56
N LEU A 82 -9.29 -13.41 11.45
CA LEU A 82 -10.70 -13.76 11.62
C LEU A 82 -11.21 -13.41 13.03
N SER A 83 -10.41 -13.65 14.08
CA SER A 83 -10.79 -13.32 15.46
C SER A 83 -10.80 -11.82 15.76
N ALA A 84 -10.08 -11.03 14.96
CA ALA A 84 -10.00 -9.58 15.08
C ALA A 84 -11.29 -8.87 14.64
N GLN A 85 -12.13 -9.53 13.84
CA GLN A 85 -13.42 -8.99 13.40
C GLN A 85 -14.37 -8.79 14.58
N ASP A 86 -15.20 -7.74 14.52
CA ASP A 86 -16.26 -7.53 15.51
C ASP A 86 -17.50 -8.40 15.23
N GLU A 87 -18.56 -8.21 16.02
CA GLU A 87 -19.82 -8.94 15.91
C GLU A 87 -20.54 -8.73 14.56
N LYS A 88 -20.24 -7.64 13.85
CA LYS A 88 -20.77 -7.32 12.52
C LYS A 88 -19.85 -7.83 11.40
N GLY A 89 -18.76 -8.52 11.76
CA GLY A 89 -17.74 -8.99 10.84
C GLY A 89 -16.71 -7.93 10.47
N CYS A 90 -16.77 -6.74 11.07
CA CYS A 90 -15.92 -5.63 10.68
C CYS A 90 -14.51 -5.72 11.27
N LEU A 91 -13.49 -5.45 10.46
CA LEU A 91 -12.10 -5.56 10.89
C LEU A 91 -11.74 -4.51 11.96
N ARG A 92 -11.10 -4.96 13.04
CA ARG A 92 -10.52 -4.09 14.07
C ARG A 92 -9.00 -4.09 13.98
N THR A 93 -8.41 -2.91 14.12
CA THR A 93 -6.96 -2.70 13.91
C THR A 93 -6.17 -2.80 15.20
N TYR A 94 -6.69 -2.22 16.28
CA TYR A 94 -6.00 -2.09 17.55
C TYR A 94 -6.84 -2.66 18.70
N PHE A 95 -6.15 -3.10 19.73
CA PHE A 95 -6.73 -3.79 20.88
C PHE A 95 -6.02 -3.33 22.14
N THR A 96 -6.78 -3.10 23.21
CA THR A 96 -6.23 -3.00 24.57
C THR A 96 -6.53 -4.29 25.33
N HIS A 97 -5.69 -4.59 26.33
CA HIS A 97 -5.85 -5.76 27.17
C HIS A 97 -5.77 -5.34 28.63
N GLU A 98 -6.90 -5.40 29.32
CA GLU A 98 -7.01 -5.10 30.75
C GLU A 98 -6.59 -6.33 31.57
N VAL A 99 -5.74 -6.14 32.58
CA VAL A 99 -5.36 -7.21 33.51
C VAL A 99 -6.45 -7.36 34.57
N LEU A 100 -7.18 -8.47 34.55
CA LEU A 100 -8.24 -8.76 35.52
C LEU A 100 -7.73 -9.49 36.76
N GLU A 101 -6.75 -10.37 36.57
CA GLU A 101 -6.16 -11.17 37.65
C GLU A 101 -4.64 -11.27 37.44
N TYR A 102 -3.89 -11.28 38.54
CA TYR A 102 -2.45 -11.40 38.53
C TYR A 102 -1.93 -12.04 39.82
N ASN A 103 -0.76 -12.67 39.73
CA ASN A 103 0.00 -13.15 40.88
C ASN A 103 1.13 -12.19 41.21
N LYS A 104 1.39 -11.95 42.50
CA LYS A 104 2.61 -11.27 42.93
C LYS A 104 3.80 -12.20 42.70
N ILE A 105 4.89 -11.66 42.18
CA ILE A 105 6.12 -12.42 41.91
C ILE A 105 7.34 -11.64 42.40
N GLY A 106 8.39 -12.37 42.79
CA GLY A 106 9.68 -11.79 43.17
C GLY A 106 9.61 -10.79 44.34
N VAL A 107 10.70 -10.04 44.49
CA VAL A 107 10.77 -8.87 45.37
C VAL A 107 10.35 -7.61 44.60
N PRO A 108 9.88 -6.55 45.28
CA PRO A 108 9.64 -5.26 44.63
C PRO A 108 10.85 -4.78 43.82
N ASN A 109 10.59 -4.01 42.76
CA ASN A 109 11.67 -3.41 41.97
C ASN A 109 12.46 -2.36 42.78
N SER A 110 13.46 -1.73 42.16
CA SER A 110 14.28 -0.68 42.79
C SER A 110 13.49 0.54 43.29
N GLU A 111 12.25 0.72 42.83
CA GLU A 111 11.34 1.79 43.23
C GLU A 111 10.33 1.33 44.31
N GLY A 112 10.46 0.11 44.82
CA GLY A 112 9.55 -0.47 45.81
C GLY A 112 8.21 -0.94 45.24
N ILE A 113 8.07 -1.01 43.90
CA ILE A 113 6.84 -1.44 43.24
C ILE A 113 6.82 -2.97 43.15
N GLN A 114 5.75 -3.58 43.67
CA GLN A 114 5.54 -5.03 43.63
C GLN A 114 5.45 -5.52 42.17
N LEU A 115 6.31 -6.46 41.80
CA LEU A 115 6.23 -7.13 40.50
C LEU A 115 5.05 -8.10 40.45
N VAL A 116 4.38 -8.15 39.31
CA VAL A 116 3.18 -8.98 39.10
C VAL A 116 3.28 -9.76 37.80
N LYS A 117 2.63 -10.93 37.76
CA LYS A 117 2.43 -11.74 36.56
C LYS A 117 0.94 -11.83 36.27
N PRO A 118 0.44 -11.23 35.18
CA PRO A 118 -0.95 -11.40 34.76
C PRO A 118 -1.31 -12.88 34.62
N THR A 119 -2.52 -13.25 35.02
CA THR A 119 -3.10 -14.60 34.84
C THR A 119 -4.38 -14.57 34.02
N LYS A 120 -5.02 -13.40 33.90
CA LYS A 120 -6.24 -13.21 33.11
C LYS A 120 -6.29 -11.82 32.50
N LEU A 121 -6.60 -11.78 31.21
CA LEU A 121 -6.73 -10.56 30.43
C LEU A 121 -8.13 -10.46 29.84
N LYS A 122 -8.66 -9.24 29.79
CA LYS A 122 -9.87 -8.90 29.02
C LYS A 122 -9.46 -8.05 27.84
N GLN A 123 -9.68 -8.56 26.64
CA GLN A 123 -9.45 -7.79 25.42
C GLN A 123 -10.60 -6.80 25.20
N HIS A 124 -10.25 -5.58 24.82
CA HIS A 124 -11.16 -4.58 24.30
C HIS A 124 -10.73 -4.21 22.88
N LYS A 125 -11.66 -4.28 21.93
CA LYS A 125 -11.41 -3.97 20.52
C LYS A 125 -11.62 -2.47 20.33
N LEU A 126 -10.58 -1.77 19.88
CA LEU A 126 -10.70 -0.33 19.66
C LEU A 126 -11.58 -0.04 18.41
N PRO A 127 -12.12 1.19 18.31
CA PRO A 127 -12.88 1.60 17.12
C PRO A 127 -12.03 1.46 15.84
N ALA A 128 -12.68 1.38 14.68
CA ALA A 128 -11.99 1.08 13.42
C ALA A 128 -10.99 2.18 13.03
N PHE A 129 -9.85 1.75 12.49
CA PHE A 129 -8.86 2.59 11.83
C PHE A 129 -8.73 2.17 10.38
N LEU A 130 -8.54 3.14 9.48
CA LEU A 130 -8.38 2.89 8.05
C LEU A 130 -7.16 1.98 7.75
N GLU A 131 -6.12 2.06 8.60
CA GLU A 131 -4.90 1.27 8.50
C GLU A 131 -5.15 -0.24 8.43
N GLY A 132 -6.07 -0.77 9.23
CA GLY A 132 -6.41 -2.19 9.19
C GLY A 132 -6.88 -2.63 7.80
N TYR A 133 -7.73 -1.82 7.17
CA TYR A 133 -8.24 -2.10 5.83
C TYR A 133 -7.19 -1.90 4.74
N VAL A 134 -6.29 -0.92 4.88
CA VAL A 134 -5.14 -0.79 3.97
C VAL A 134 -4.29 -2.05 3.97
N HIS A 135 -3.98 -2.59 5.15
CA HIS A 135 -3.21 -3.82 5.25
C HIS A 135 -3.98 -5.04 4.75
N ALA A 136 -5.29 -5.15 5.05
CA ALA A 136 -6.13 -6.22 4.54
C ALA A 136 -6.24 -6.21 3.01
N LEU A 137 -6.46 -5.03 2.40
CA LEU A 137 -6.48 -4.88 0.94
C LEU A 137 -5.15 -5.27 0.30
N ARG A 138 -4.02 -4.94 0.93
CA ARG A 138 -2.69 -5.28 0.39
C ARG A 138 -2.46 -6.79 0.25
N VAL A 139 -3.06 -7.59 1.14
CA VAL A 139 -2.90 -9.05 1.16
C VAL A 139 -4.13 -9.80 0.68
N ALA A 140 -5.16 -9.09 0.19
CA ALA A 140 -6.38 -9.70 -0.31
C ALA A 140 -6.06 -10.71 -1.43
N SER A 141 -6.63 -11.89 -1.31
CA SER A 141 -6.36 -13.03 -2.19
C SER A 141 -7.10 -12.93 -3.53
N SER A 142 -8.15 -12.10 -3.58
CA SER A 142 -8.99 -11.95 -4.76
C SER A 142 -9.57 -10.55 -4.88
N LYS A 143 -9.91 -10.17 -6.12
CA LYS A 143 -10.62 -8.92 -6.40
C LYS A 143 -11.98 -8.84 -5.67
N LYS A 144 -12.65 -9.98 -5.47
CA LYS A 144 -13.92 -10.02 -4.73
C LYS A 144 -13.70 -9.66 -3.25
N GLU A 145 -12.72 -10.29 -2.61
CA GLU A 145 -12.37 -10.00 -1.22
C GLU A 145 -11.98 -8.53 -1.04
N ALA A 146 -11.16 -7.99 -1.96
CA ALA A 146 -10.79 -6.58 -1.95
C ALA A 146 -12.00 -5.65 -2.11
N LEU A 147 -12.95 -6.00 -2.98
CA LEU A 147 -14.20 -5.24 -3.15
C LEU A 147 -15.05 -5.28 -1.88
N ASP A 148 -15.18 -6.45 -1.26
CA ASP A 148 -15.96 -6.62 -0.03
C ASP A 148 -15.35 -5.76 1.11
N LEU A 149 -14.02 -5.75 1.27
CA LEU A 149 -13.29 -4.86 2.19
C LEU A 149 -13.51 -3.37 1.89
N TYR A 150 -13.43 -2.97 0.62
CA TYR A 150 -13.69 -1.58 0.21
C TYR A 150 -15.11 -1.15 0.56
N GLN A 151 -16.11 -2.00 0.28
CA GLN A 151 -17.51 -1.70 0.57
C GLN A 151 -17.77 -1.58 2.07
N GLU A 152 -17.12 -2.40 2.88
CA GLU A 152 -17.18 -2.30 4.34
C GLU A 152 -16.70 -0.94 4.84
N VAL A 153 -15.55 -0.46 4.35
CA VAL A 153 -15.06 0.90 4.66
C VAL A 153 -16.05 1.95 4.18
N ARG A 154 -16.56 1.80 2.95
CA ARG A 154 -17.47 2.75 2.29
C ARG A 154 -18.77 2.99 3.05
N VAL A 155 -19.31 1.96 3.70
CA VAL A 155 -20.56 2.08 4.49
C VAL A 155 -20.32 2.40 5.96
N SER A 156 -19.07 2.29 6.43
CA SER A 156 -18.68 2.59 7.81
C SER A 156 -18.53 4.09 8.08
N ASP A 157 -18.38 4.42 9.37
CA ASP A 157 -18.07 5.78 9.81
C ASP A 157 -16.64 6.23 9.45
N LEU A 158 -15.79 5.37 8.84
CA LEU A 158 -14.53 5.81 8.25
C LEU A 158 -14.77 6.67 7.01
N TYR A 159 -15.89 6.48 6.30
CA TYR A 159 -16.20 7.27 5.12
C TYR A 159 -16.91 8.58 5.49
N ASP A 160 -16.24 9.70 5.19
CA ASP A 160 -16.81 11.02 5.30
C ASP A 160 -17.76 11.29 4.12
N LYS A 161 -19.07 11.21 4.38
CA LYS A 161 -20.10 11.39 3.35
C LYS A 161 -20.18 12.83 2.81
N LYS A 162 -19.85 13.85 3.62
CA LYS A 162 -19.92 15.27 3.22
C LYS A 162 -18.79 15.59 2.25
N LEU A 163 -17.58 15.13 2.55
CA LEU A 163 -16.37 15.42 1.77
C LEU A 163 -16.05 14.36 0.72
N LYS A 164 -16.68 13.18 0.83
CA LYS A 164 -16.40 11.98 0.02
C LYS A 164 -14.94 11.49 0.15
N MET A 165 -14.43 11.50 1.37
CA MET A 165 -13.05 11.16 1.74
C MET A 165 -13.03 10.12 2.86
N TYR A 166 -11.87 9.57 3.21
CA TYR A 166 -11.70 8.54 4.23
C TYR A 166 -10.93 9.07 5.44
N LYS A 167 -11.58 9.01 6.60
CA LYS A 167 -10.99 9.39 7.89
C LYS A 167 -10.02 8.30 8.36
N VAL A 168 -8.99 8.70 9.10
CA VAL A 168 -7.96 7.77 9.60
C VAL A 168 -8.48 6.83 10.68
N ASN A 169 -9.50 7.25 11.42
CA ASN A 169 -10.23 6.46 12.40
C ASN A 169 -11.66 6.99 12.58
N VAL A 170 -12.51 6.17 13.19
CA VAL A 170 -13.83 6.59 13.66
C VAL A 170 -13.72 7.25 15.04
N ASN A 171 -14.81 7.86 15.52
CA ASN A 171 -14.86 8.58 16.80
C ASN A 171 -14.27 7.77 17.98
N LEU A 172 -13.27 8.35 18.65
CA LEU A 172 -12.60 7.74 19.81
C LEU A 172 -13.11 8.26 21.16
N ALA A 173 -14.13 9.11 21.22
CA ALA A 173 -14.56 9.77 22.46
C ALA A 173 -14.89 8.79 23.61
N GLY A 174 -15.29 7.56 23.31
CA GLY A 174 -15.54 6.51 24.31
C GLY A 174 -14.30 5.79 24.84
N GLU A 175 -13.11 6.05 24.28
CA GLU A 175 -11.88 5.33 24.60
C GLU A 175 -11.04 6.04 25.67
N SER A 176 -10.22 5.25 26.38
CA SER A 176 -9.25 5.72 27.37
C SER A 176 -8.13 6.55 26.73
N GLU A 177 -7.60 7.53 27.46
CA GLU A 177 -6.42 8.30 27.04
C GLU A 177 -5.15 7.44 26.93
N GLU A 178 -5.14 6.25 27.53
CA GLU A 178 -4.04 5.28 27.46
C GLU A 178 -3.79 4.74 26.04
N ILE A 179 -4.76 4.85 25.12
CA ILE A 179 -4.55 4.44 23.72
C ILE A 179 -3.59 5.38 22.97
N GLY A 180 -3.15 6.45 23.62
CA GLY A 180 -2.17 7.39 23.12
C GLY A 180 -2.75 8.75 22.78
N ARG A 181 -1.86 9.69 22.46
CA ARG A 181 -2.19 11.12 22.26
C ARG A 181 -3.28 11.38 21.22
N THR A 182 -3.53 10.44 20.29
CA THR A 182 -4.62 10.59 19.31
C THR A 182 -5.96 10.83 20.01
N ARG A 183 -6.20 10.17 21.15
CA ARG A 183 -7.43 10.37 21.92
C ARG A 183 -7.58 11.79 22.47
N ILE A 184 -6.49 12.51 22.68
CA ILE A 184 -6.48 13.85 23.29
C ILE A 184 -6.80 14.95 22.27
N PHE A 185 -6.44 14.74 21.00
CA PHE A 185 -6.70 15.74 19.97
C PHE A 185 -8.20 15.94 19.75
N PRO A 186 -8.65 17.17 19.45
CA PRO A 186 -10.01 17.41 18.99
C PRO A 186 -10.36 16.49 17.81
N ARG A 187 -11.63 16.11 17.69
CA ARG A 187 -12.10 15.32 16.55
C ARG A 187 -11.76 16.06 15.26
N SER A 188 -11.30 15.32 14.26
CA SER A 188 -10.80 15.84 12.99
C SER A 188 -9.47 16.61 13.05
N TRP A 189 -8.75 16.56 14.17
CA TRP A 189 -7.43 17.19 14.28
C TRP A 189 -6.33 16.14 14.36
N LEU A 190 -5.28 16.35 13.56
CA LEU A 190 -4.12 15.46 13.49
C LEU A 190 -4.53 13.99 13.29
N GLU A 191 -4.01 13.04 14.07
CA GLU A 191 -4.29 11.62 13.91
C GLU A 191 -5.65 11.17 14.50
N ASN A 192 -6.56 12.09 14.86
CA ASN A 192 -7.88 11.77 15.40
C ASN A 192 -9.02 12.15 14.47
N GLU A 193 -9.59 11.18 13.77
CA GLU A 193 -10.79 11.31 12.92
C GLU A 193 -10.66 12.36 11.80
N SER A 194 -9.44 12.81 11.51
CA SER A 194 -9.16 13.63 10.33
C SER A 194 -9.04 12.75 9.08
N ILE A 195 -8.99 13.39 7.91
CA ILE A 195 -8.59 12.73 6.67
C ILE A 195 -7.06 12.80 6.60
N TRP A 196 -6.39 11.76 7.08
CA TRP A 196 -4.93 11.68 7.09
C TRP A 196 -4.43 11.28 5.70
N LEU A 197 -3.97 12.26 4.91
CA LEU A 197 -3.71 12.09 3.47
C LEU A 197 -2.77 10.94 3.14
N HIS A 198 -1.75 10.70 3.97
CA HIS A 198 -0.85 9.57 3.73
C HIS A 198 -1.58 8.21 3.84
N MET A 199 -2.50 8.05 4.79
CA MET A 199 -3.26 6.81 4.94
C MET A 199 -4.35 6.69 3.88
N GLU A 200 -5.03 7.79 3.55
CA GLU A 200 -6.03 7.82 2.48
C GLU A 200 -5.41 7.49 1.12
N TYR A 201 -4.21 7.99 0.82
CA TYR A 201 -3.52 7.67 -0.43
C TYR A 201 -3.01 6.22 -0.44
N LYS A 202 -2.61 5.65 0.69
CA LYS A 202 -2.34 4.20 0.77
C LYS A 202 -3.60 3.41 0.46
N PHE A 203 -4.75 3.79 1.02
CA PHE A 203 -6.02 3.15 0.75
C PHE A 203 -6.38 3.20 -0.74
N LEU A 204 -6.29 4.39 -1.35
CA LEU A 204 -6.52 4.57 -2.79
C LEU A 204 -5.54 3.75 -3.65
N LEU A 205 -4.27 3.65 -3.24
CA LEU A 205 -3.27 2.81 -3.90
C LEU A 205 -3.61 1.33 -3.82
N GLU A 206 -4.09 0.83 -2.67
CA GLU A 206 -4.45 -0.58 -2.55
C GLU A 206 -5.73 -0.92 -3.34
N ILE A 207 -6.69 0.01 -3.48
CA ILE A 207 -7.82 -0.12 -4.41
C ILE A 207 -7.30 -0.30 -5.84
N LEU A 208 -6.37 0.55 -6.28
CA LEU A 208 -5.74 0.46 -7.61
C LEU A 208 -4.96 -0.85 -7.80
N ARG A 209 -4.20 -1.28 -6.79
CA ARG A 209 -3.45 -2.55 -6.80
C ARG A 209 -4.34 -3.77 -6.87
N ASN A 210 -5.54 -3.71 -6.31
CA ASN A 210 -6.53 -4.78 -6.43
C ASN A 210 -7.36 -4.70 -7.72
N GLU A 211 -7.02 -3.78 -8.63
CA GLU A 211 -7.68 -3.60 -9.93
C GLU A 211 -9.18 -3.27 -9.80
N LEU A 212 -9.55 -2.65 -8.67
CA LEU A 212 -10.86 -2.05 -8.41
C LEU A 212 -10.91 -0.68 -9.10
N PHE A 213 -10.77 -0.67 -10.43
CA PHE A 213 -10.55 0.56 -11.19
C PHE A 213 -11.75 1.51 -11.19
N GLU A 214 -12.98 0.97 -11.20
CA GLU A 214 -14.19 1.80 -11.14
C GLU A 214 -14.27 2.51 -9.78
N GLU A 215 -14.04 1.78 -8.70
CA GLU A 215 -13.98 2.30 -7.35
C GLU A 215 -12.82 3.30 -7.19
N PHE A 216 -11.66 3.02 -7.78
CA PHE A 216 -10.53 3.95 -7.78
C PHE A 216 -10.93 5.30 -8.41
N TYR A 217 -11.56 5.29 -9.59
CA TYR A 217 -11.94 6.53 -10.28
C TYR A 217 -13.15 7.24 -9.66
N GLU A 218 -14.05 6.53 -9.00
CA GLU A 218 -15.09 7.13 -8.15
C GLU A 218 -14.48 8.03 -7.06
N ASN A 219 -13.36 7.59 -6.48
CA ASN A 219 -12.66 8.27 -5.40
C ASN A 219 -11.61 9.29 -5.91
N PHE A 220 -10.94 9.01 -7.02
CA PHE A 220 -9.83 9.78 -7.59
C PHE A 220 -10.07 11.29 -7.62
N TRP A 221 -11.24 11.70 -8.13
CA TRP A 221 -11.60 13.11 -8.32
C TRP A 221 -11.92 13.86 -7.02
N ASN A 222 -12.28 13.13 -5.96
CA ASN A 222 -12.67 13.72 -4.68
C ASN A 222 -11.53 13.67 -3.65
N ILE A 223 -10.54 12.79 -3.84
CA ILE A 223 -9.46 12.55 -2.87
C ILE A 223 -8.17 13.26 -3.24
N LEU A 224 -7.76 13.21 -4.51
CA LEU A 224 -6.45 13.70 -4.89
C LEU A 224 -6.43 15.23 -4.86
N VAL A 225 -5.51 15.78 -4.06
CA VAL A 225 -5.33 17.22 -3.84
C VAL A 225 -5.42 18.09 -5.12
N PRO A 226 -4.83 17.71 -6.27
CA PRO A 226 -4.93 18.49 -7.50
C PRO A 226 -6.35 18.74 -8.03
N PHE A 227 -7.34 17.95 -7.61
CA PHE A 227 -8.74 18.07 -8.04
C PHE A 227 -9.66 18.66 -6.97
N LEU A 228 -9.13 18.99 -5.79
CA LEU A 228 -9.90 19.66 -4.75
C LEU A 228 -10.22 21.10 -5.15
N LYS A 229 -11.31 21.63 -4.61
CA LYS A 229 -11.64 23.05 -4.74
C LYS A 229 -10.66 23.87 -3.91
N PRO A 230 -9.88 24.80 -4.49
CA PRO A 230 -8.89 25.59 -3.75
C PRO A 230 -9.50 26.35 -2.56
N GLU A 231 -10.73 26.84 -2.71
CA GLU A 231 -11.44 27.60 -1.67
C GLU A 231 -11.77 26.74 -0.44
N MET A 232 -12.06 25.45 -0.67
CA MET A 232 -12.30 24.47 0.40
C MET A 232 -10.99 23.95 0.99
N TYR A 233 -10.02 23.62 0.12
CA TYR A 233 -8.71 23.10 0.55
C TYR A 233 -7.91 24.15 1.35
N GLY A 234 -8.15 25.44 1.09
CA GLY A 234 -7.54 26.57 1.79
C GLY A 234 -6.04 26.70 1.55
N ARG A 235 -5.50 26.01 0.53
CA ARG A 235 -4.09 25.99 0.14
C ARG A 235 -3.97 25.81 -1.37
N SER A 236 -2.74 25.91 -1.88
CA SER A 236 -2.43 25.55 -3.27
C SER A 236 -2.70 24.07 -3.52
N VAL A 237 -3.51 23.74 -4.52
CA VAL A 237 -3.76 22.35 -4.97
C VAL A 237 -2.55 21.72 -5.68
N LEU A 238 -1.46 22.47 -5.84
CA LEU A 238 -0.17 21.97 -6.31
C LEU A 238 0.75 21.53 -5.14
N GLU A 239 0.32 21.74 -3.90
CA GLU A 239 1.05 21.38 -2.69
C GLU A 239 0.22 20.41 -1.85
N ASN A 240 0.89 19.40 -1.29
CA ASN A 240 0.23 18.41 -0.45
C ASN A 240 0.14 18.91 1.02
N SER A 241 -0.69 18.27 1.83
CA SER A 241 -0.80 18.51 3.28
C SER A 241 -0.55 17.22 4.08
N SER A 242 -0.52 17.32 5.42
CA SER A 242 -0.47 16.13 6.27
C SER A 242 -1.86 15.52 6.45
N PHE A 243 -2.85 16.38 6.68
CA PHE A 243 -4.25 15.99 6.83
C PHE A 243 -5.19 17.04 6.25
N ILE A 244 -6.44 16.64 6.08
CA ILE A 244 -7.59 17.48 5.78
C ILE A 244 -8.57 17.35 6.94
N VAL A 245 -9.16 18.47 7.37
CA VAL A 245 -10.20 18.48 8.40
C VAL A 245 -11.46 17.83 7.83
N SER A 246 -11.88 16.72 8.42
CA SER A 246 -13.12 16.00 8.12
C SER A 246 -14.35 16.76 8.62
N SER A 247 -15.52 16.29 8.19
CA SER A 247 -16.82 16.79 8.63
C SER A 247 -17.19 16.46 10.08
N ALA A 248 -16.32 15.73 10.80
CA ALA A 248 -16.49 15.47 12.22
C ALA A 248 -16.02 16.63 13.11
N HIS A 249 -15.33 17.63 12.55
CA HIS A 249 -14.94 18.82 13.29
C HIS A 249 -16.18 19.63 13.72
N GLN A 250 -16.09 20.36 14.82
CA GLN A 250 -17.21 21.19 15.31
C GLN A 250 -17.37 22.49 14.52
N ASP A 251 -16.25 23.01 14.00
CA ASP A 251 -16.20 24.21 13.18
C ASP A 251 -16.32 23.83 11.71
N GLU A 252 -17.49 24.10 11.13
CA GLU A 252 -17.82 23.77 9.74
C GLU A 252 -16.99 24.54 8.72
N ASP A 253 -16.46 25.72 9.08
CA ASP A 253 -15.67 26.56 8.18
C ASP A 253 -14.32 25.91 7.85
N LEU A 254 -13.86 24.97 8.70
CA LEU A 254 -12.63 24.23 8.47
C LEU A 254 -12.83 22.97 7.63
N HIS A 255 -14.07 22.53 7.38
CA HIS A 255 -14.31 21.24 6.72
C HIS A 255 -13.75 21.21 5.30
N GLY A 256 -12.82 20.29 5.05
CA GLY A 256 -12.11 20.14 3.78
C GLY A 256 -10.80 20.93 3.69
N GLN A 257 -10.44 21.72 4.71
CA GLN A 257 -9.20 22.50 4.73
C GLN A 257 -7.99 21.64 5.06
N GLY A 258 -6.90 21.83 4.31
CA GLY A 258 -5.63 21.10 4.48
C GLY A 258 -4.69 21.75 5.50
N PHE A 259 -4.00 20.94 6.32
CA PHE A 259 -3.01 21.39 7.30
C PHE A 259 -1.73 20.55 7.28
N VAL A 260 -0.59 21.20 7.57
CA VAL A 260 0.72 20.55 7.61
C VAL A 260 1.13 20.37 9.07
N ALA A 261 1.23 19.11 9.50
CA ALA A 261 1.79 18.75 10.79
C ALA A 261 3.30 18.51 10.68
N ARG A 262 3.73 17.81 9.62
CA ARG A 262 5.13 17.44 9.27
C ARG A 262 5.25 17.18 7.76
N LEU A 263 6.45 16.81 7.29
CA LEU A 263 6.63 16.26 5.95
C LEU A 263 5.75 15.01 5.78
N SER A 264 4.94 14.99 4.72
CA SER A 264 3.95 13.94 4.48
C SER A 264 4.49 12.84 3.56
N GLY A 265 4.24 11.58 3.92
CA GLY A 265 4.51 10.42 3.07
C GLY A 265 3.57 10.29 1.86
N SER A 266 2.51 11.12 1.79
CA SER A 266 1.52 11.11 0.70
C SER A 266 2.15 11.29 -0.69
N THR A 267 3.28 12.01 -0.80
CA THR A 267 4.02 12.15 -2.07
C THR A 267 4.51 10.82 -2.63
N ALA A 268 5.02 9.92 -1.77
CA ALA A 268 5.51 8.62 -2.23
C ALA A 268 4.36 7.75 -2.77
N GLU A 269 3.21 7.78 -2.09
CA GLU A 269 2.02 7.04 -2.51
C GLU A 269 1.43 7.61 -3.80
N PHE A 270 1.38 8.93 -3.94
CA PHE A 270 0.94 9.57 -5.17
C PHE A 270 1.82 9.19 -6.37
N MET A 271 3.15 9.19 -6.20
CA MET A 271 4.07 8.73 -7.24
C MET A 271 3.82 7.26 -7.60
N HIS A 272 3.49 6.41 -6.63
CA HIS A 272 3.15 5.01 -6.86
C HIS A 272 1.85 4.87 -7.66
N ILE A 273 0.79 5.58 -7.24
CA ILE A 273 -0.49 5.64 -7.95
C ILE A 273 -0.27 6.08 -9.39
N TRP A 274 0.49 7.17 -9.57
CA TRP A 274 0.81 7.72 -10.89
C TRP A 274 1.56 6.70 -11.76
N LEU A 275 2.56 6.00 -11.22
CA LEU A 275 3.23 4.95 -11.98
C LEU A 275 2.25 3.83 -12.36
N TYR A 276 1.46 3.33 -11.42
CA TYR A 276 0.54 2.22 -11.66
C TYR A 276 -0.54 2.55 -12.68
N MET A 277 -1.19 3.72 -12.56
CA MET A 277 -2.24 4.13 -13.51
C MET A 277 -1.68 4.31 -14.93
N ASN A 278 -0.42 4.75 -15.06
CA ASN A 278 0.20 5.04 -16.34
C ASN A 278 0.83 3.82 -17.00
N VAL A 279 1.60 3.02 -16.26
CA VAL A 279 2.41 1.95 -16.85
C VAL A 279 1.98 0.54 -16.47
N GLY A 280 1.14 0.39 -15.45
CA GLY A 280 0.76 -0.90 -14.88
C GLY A 280 1.73 -1.38 -13.79
N LYS A 281 1.43 -2.52 -13.18
CA LYS A 281 2.14 -3.02 -11.99
C LYS A 281 3.57 -3.51 -12.27
N LYS A 282 3.75 -4.15 -13.42
CA LYS A 282 4.98 -4.84 -13.83
C LYS A 282 5.24 -4.59 -15.32
N PRO A 283 5.59 -3.35 -15.71
CA PRO A 283 5.74 -2.99 -17.12
C PRO A 283 6.85 -3.81 -17.79
N PHE A 284 7.92 -4.16 -17.07
CA PHE A 284 8.99 -5.02 -17.56
C PHE A 284 8.88 -6.44 -17.00
N SER A 285 9.10 -7.43 -17.87
CA SER A 285 9.15 -8.86 -17.52
C SER A 285 10.23 -9.57 -18.34
N VAL A 286 10.55 -10.80 -17.96
CA VAL A 286 11.46 -11.68 -18.70
C VAL A 286 10.65 -12.82 -19.28
N SER A 287 10.79 -13.05 -20.59
CA SER A 287 10.11 -14.14 -21.28
C SER A 287 10.65 -15.51 -20.82
N PRO A 288 9.93 -16.62 -21.04
CA PRO A 288 10.47 -17.96 -20.78
C PRO A 288 11.79 -18.27 -21.50
N LYS A 289 12.11 -17.54 -22.57
CA LYS A 289 13.37 -17.67 -23.33
C LYS A 289 14.51 -16.81 -22.77
N GLY A 290 14.25 -15.98 -21.76
CA GLY A 290 15.22 -15.07 -21.16
C GLY A 290 15.22 -13.65 -21.72
N ASP A 291 14.36 -13.34 -22.69
CA ASP A 291 14.33 -12.01 -23.34
C ASP A 291 13.60 -10.98 -22.48
N LEU A 292 14.12 -9.75 -22.40
CA LEU A 292 13.41 -8.63 -21.79
C LEU A 292 12.18 -8.23 -22.62
N GLN A 293 11.06 -8.03 -21.94
CA GLN A 293 9.81 -7.57 -22.52
C GLN A 293 9.29 -6.34 -21.79
N LEU A 294 8.63 -5.45 -22.53
CA LEU A 294 7.90 -4.30 -22.01
C LEU A 294 6.44 -4.38 -22.48
N LYS A 295 5.51 -4.20 -21.56
CA LYS A 295 4.08 -4.07 -21.85
C LYS A 295 3.51 -2.95 -20.99
N PHE A 296 2.91 -1.95 -21.61
CA PHE A 296 2.13 -0.95 -20.88
C PHE A 296 0.74 -1.51 -20.57
N GLU A 297 0.33 -1.41 -19.31
CA GLU A 297 -1.01 -1.81 -18.85
C GLU A 297 -1.66 -0.66 -18.08
N PRO A 298 -1.97 0.47 -18.75
CA PRO A 298 -2.55 1.62 -18.09
C PRO A 298 -3.96 1.33 -17.58
N ALA A 299 -4.29 1.96 -16.46
CA ALA A 299 -5.64 2.01 -15.92
C ALA A 299 -6.07 3.47 -15.85
N LEU A 300 -6.43 4.05 -17.01
CA LEU A 300 -6.81 5.44 -17.21
C LEU A 300 -8.29 5.56 -17.54
N GLU A 301 -8.99 6.44 -16.83
CA GLU A 301 -10.35 6.84 -17.20
C GLU A 301 -10.32 7.71 -18.46
N GLY A 302 -11.30 7.54 -19.34
CA GLY A 302 -11.41 8.26 -20.61
C GLY A 302 -11.43 9.78 -20.48
N SER A 303 -11.92 10.29 -19.34
CA SER A 303 -11.98 11.71 -18.99
C SER A 303 -10.58 12.36 -18.88
N LEU A 304 -9.53 11.58 -18.60
CA LEU A 304 -8.14 12.07 -18.49
C LEU A 304 -7.52 12.43 -19.84
N PHE A 305 -8.11 11.96 -20.94
CA PHE A 305 -7.62 12.28 -22.29
C PHE A 305 -8.07 13.67 -22.72
N THR A 306 -7.14 14.45 -23.26
CA THR A 306 -7.38 15.85 -23.66
C THR A 306 -8.55 15.98 -24.63
N THR A 307 -9.26 17.10 -24.56
CA THR A 307 -10.37 17.41 -25.49
C THR A 307 -9.97 18.34 -26.62
N LYS A 308 -8.81 18.99 -26.46
CA LYS A 308 -8.22 19.98 -27.36
C LYS A 308 -6.76 19.66 -27.58
N GLU A 309 -6.17 20.26 -28.60
CA GLU A 309 -4.73 20.24 -28.80
C GLU A 309 -4.01 20.81 -27.57
N SER A 310 -2.87 20.23 -27.23
CA SER A 310 -2.08 20.62 -26.08
C SER A 310 -0.58 20.51 -26.37
N SER A 311 0.25 20.92 -25.42
CA SER A 311 1.68 20.69 -25.48
C SER A 311 2.14 19.90 -24.26
N PHE A 312 3.10 19.01 -24.46
CA PHE A 312 3.72 18.23 -23.40
C PHE A 312 5.21 18.53 -23.37
N SER A 313 5.72 18.89 -22.18
CA SER A 313 7.13 19.17 -21.95
C SER A 313 7.76 18.13 -21.05
N PHE A 314 8.94 17.63 -21.41
CA PHE A 314 9.74 16.71 -20.62
C PHE A 314 11.23 16.94 -20.84
N LYS A 315 12.09 16.40 -19.97
CA LYS A 315 13.54 16.47 -20.14
C LYS A 315 14.06 15.21 -20.82
N ASP A 316 14.88 15.35 -21.85
CA ASP A 316 15.55 14.23 -22.49
C ASP A 316 16.77 13.72 -21.67
N ILE A 317 17.46 12.70 -22.18
CA ILE A 317 18.60 12.07 -21.51
C ILE A 317 19.74 13.06 -21.22
N GLU A 318 19.92 14.09 -22.05
CA GLU A 318 20.92 15.16 -21.88
C GLU A 318 20.44 16.27 -20.93
N GLY A 319 19.15 16.26 -20.57
CA GLY A 319 18.54 17.28 -19.72
C GLY A 319 17.95 18.46 -20.49
N ASN A 320 17.94 18.39 -21.82
CA ASN A 320 17.31 19.39 -22.68
C ASN A 320 15.79 19.34 -22.52
N SER A 321 15.16 20.51 -22.53
CA SER A 321 13.69 20.60 -22.48
C SER A 321 13.10 20.32 -23.86
N MET A 322 12.36 19.23 -23.97
CA MET A 322 11.61 18.86 -25.17
C MET A 322 10.18 19.36 -25.04
N VAL A 323 9.64 19.99 -26.08
CA VAL A 323 8.23 20.39 -26.15
C VAL A 323 7.60 19.75 -27.38
N VAL A 324 6.53 18.99 -27.17
CA VAL A 324 5.82 18.30 -28.24
C VAL A 324 4.39 18.83 -28.31
N LYS A 325 3.98 19.30 -29.49
CA LYS A 325 2.58 19.62 -29.79
C LYS A 325 1.81 18.30 -30.00
N LEU A 326 0.70 18.16 -29.31
CA LEU A 326 -0.12 16.96 -29.30
C LEU A 326 -1.54 17.30 -29.76
N PRO A 327 -2.19 16.42 -30.56
CA PRO A 327 -3.58 16.61 -30.92
C PRO A 327 -4.51 16.41 -29.70
N LYS A 328 -5.81 16.57 -29.90
CA LYS A 328 -6.82 16.14 -28.93
C LYS A 328 -6.86 14.62 -28.76
N ASN A 329 -7.52 14.16 -27.70
CA ASN A 329 -7.72 12.75 -27.33
C ASN A 329 -6.43 12.04 -26.94
N ILE A 330 -5.53 12.78 -26.30
CA ILE A 330 -4.20 12.33 -25.91
C ILE A 330 -4.05 12.37 -24.40
N TYR A 331 -3.27 11.44 -23.87
CA TYR A 331 -2.71 11.52 -22.53
C TYR A 331 -1.19 11.34 -22.63
N ALA A 332 -0.40 12.17 -21.96
CA ALA A 332 1.06 12.12 -22.08
C ALA A 332 1.74 12.19 -20.71
N PHE A 333 2.83 11.45 -20.57
CA PHE A 333 3.59 11.37 -19.33
C PHE A 333 5.06 11.03 -19.59
N ASN A 334 5.89 11.21 -18.57
CA ASN A 334 7.32 10.94 -18.67
C ASN A 334 7.67 9.56 -18.10
N PHE A 335 8.21 8.68 -18.92
CA PHE A 335 8.62 7.33 -18.53
C PHE A 335 10.13 7.25 -18.32
N LEU A 336 10.54 6.55 -17.26
CA LEU A 336 11.95 6.44 -16.85
C LEU A 336 12.67 7.79 -16.72
N GLY A 337 11.90 8.85 -16.43
CA GLY A 337 12.39 10.22 -16.28
C GLY A 337 12.85 10.92 -17.56
N LYS A 338 13.03 10.19 -18.67
CA LYS A 338 13.74 10.67 -19.88
C LYS A 338 13.00 10.41 -21.20
N ILE A 339 11.90 9.66 -21.17
CA ILE A 339 11.19 9.20 -22.38
C ILE A 339 9.77 9.75 -22.36
N GLY A 340 9.42 10.57 -23.36
CA GLY A 340 8.04 11.03 -23.50
C GLY A 340 7.14 9.91 -24.00
N VAL A 341 6.12 9.55 -23.23
CA VAL A 341 5.11 8.57 -23.66
C VAL A 341 3.81 9.30 -23.97
N VAL A 342 3.21 8.96 -25.11
CA VAL A 342 1.99 9.58 -25.62
C VAL A 342 0.97 8.49 -25.95
N TYR A 343 -0.15 8.52 -25.23
CA TYR A 343 -1.27 7.62 -25.41
C TYR A 343 -2.33 8.25 -26.32
N HIS A 344 -2.58 7.62 -27.47
CA HIS A 344 -3.54 8.05 -28.48
C HIS A 344 -4.81 7.23 -28.37
N ASN A 345 -5.89 7.84 -27.88
CA ASN A 345 -7.16 7.16 -27.65
C ASN A 345 -8.31 7.94 -28.29
N LYS A 346 -8.52 7.73 -29.60
CA LYS A 346 -9.45 8.54 -30.43
C LYS A 346 -10.87 8.63 -29.86
N LYS A 347 -11.34 7.57 -29.22
CA LYS A 347 -12.69 7.47 -28.63
C LYS A 347 -12.73 7.89 -27.16
N ARG A 348 -11.56 8.15 -26.54
CA ARG A 348 -11.41 8.43 -25.10
C ARG A 348 -12.14 7.39 -24.24
N LEU A 349 -12.01 6.11 -24.60
CA LEU A 349 -12.54 5.01 -23.80
C LEU A 349 -11.65 4.80 -22.57
N ASN A 350 -12.19 4.27 -21.48
CA ASN A 350 -11.37 3.79 -20.36
C ASN A 350 -10.36 2.76 -20.88
N THR A 351 -9.15 2.72 -20.34
CA THR A 351 -8.16 1.68 -20.69
C THR A 351 -8.31 0.42 -19.83
N PHE A 352 -9.34 0.39 -18.98
CA PHE A 352 -9.72 -0.72 -18.11
C PHE A 352 -11.20 -1.08 -18.29
N GLY A 353 -11.60 -2.24 -17.74
CA GLY A 353 -12.98 -2.73 -17.82
C GLY A 353 -13.30 -3.50 -19.10
N LYS A 354 -14.56 -3.98 -19.23
CA LYS A 354 -14.97 -4.90 -20.31
C LYS A 354 -14.96 -4.28 -21.71
N LYS A 355 -15.13 -2.96 -21.81
CA LYS A 355 -15.17 -2.20 -23.07
C LYS A 355 -13.94 -1.28 -23.20
N SER A 356 -12.80 -1.75 -22.68
CA SER A 356 -11.59 -0.94 -22.64
C SER A 356 -10.99 -0.68 -24.02
N ALA A 357 -10.32 0.45 -24.14
CA ALA A 357 -9.43 0.73 -25.26
C ALA A 357 -8.22 -0.23 -25.18
N LEU A 358 -7.89 -0.90 -26.28
CA LEU A 358 -6.78 -1.86 -26.32
C LEU A 358 -5.62 -1.32 -27.13
N ILE A 359 -4.39 -1.52 -26.64
CA ILE A 359 -3.17 -1.16 -27.38
C ILE A 359 -3.06 -2.07 -28.60
N LYS A 360 -3.05 -1.47 -29.80
CA LYS A 360 -2.85 -2.19 -31.07
C LYS A 360 -1.49 -1.94 -31.69
N ARG A 361 -0.89 -0.81 -31.35
CA ARG A 361 0.25 -0.28 -32.08
C ARG A 361 1.09 0.61 -31.19
N VAL A 362 2.39 0.44 -31.28
CA VAL A 362 3.39 1.28 -30.64
C VAL A 362 4.37 1.79 -31.69
N GLU A 363 4.71 3.07 -31.62
CA GLU A 363 5.77 3.69 -32.41
C GLU A 363 6.90 4.14 -31.49
N LEU A 364 8.14 3.77 -31.83
CA LEU A 364 9.33 4.15 -31.08
C LEU A 364 10.14 5.15 -31.90
N THR A 365 10.34 6.34 -31.35
CA THR A 365 11.20 7.36 -31.94
C THR A 365 12.58 7.29 -31.30
N TYR A 366 13.60 7.15 -32.14
CA TYR A 366 15.00 7.19 -31.74
C TYR A 366 15.61 8.54 -32.13
N ARG A 367 16.68 8.96 -31.43
CA ARG A 367 17.37 10.22 -31.72
C ARG A 367 18.04 10.21 -33.10
N ASP A 368 18.67 9.09 -33.45
CA ASP A 368 19.51 8.97 -34.66
C ASP A 368 18.79 8.31 -35.84
N GLN A 369 17.45 8.22 -35.79
CA GLN A 369 16.65 7.61 -36.85
C GLN A 369 15.60 8.60 -37.35
N LYS A 370 15.51 8.71 -38.68
CA LYS A 370 14.54 9.61 -39.33
C LYS A 370 13.09 9.14 -39.16
N ASN A 371 12.87 7.82 -39.17
CA ASN A 371 11.55 7.22 -39.13
C ASN A 371 11.34 6.43 -37.83
N PRO A 372 10.17 6.52 -37.19
CA PRO A 372 9.85 5.69 -36.03
C PRO A 372 9.82 4.19 -36.38
N VAL A 373 10.19 3.36 -35.42
CA VAL A 373 10.00 1.91 -35.51
C VAL A 373 8.56 1.57 -35.14
N LEU A 374 7.88 0.81 -36.01
CA LEU A 374 6.49 0.40 -35.81
C LEU A 374 6.39 -1.01 -35.23
N ILE A 375 5.66 -1.15 -34.11
CA ILE A 375 5.34 -2.43 -33.47
C ILE A 375 3.82 -2.60 -33.46
N ARG A 376 3.30 -3.63 -34.15
CA ARG A 376 1.86 -3.94 -34.20
C ARG A 376 1.44 -4.91 -33.08
N SER A 377 1.78 -4.56 -31.86
CA SER A 377 1.55 -5.36 -30.65
C SER A 377 1.54 -4.47 -29.42
N ALA A 378 0.84 -4.88 -28.37
CA ALA A 378 0.96 -4.30 -27.04
C ALA A 378 2.25 -4.73 -26.32
N LEU A 379 2.79 -5.88 -26.70
CA LEU A 379 4.04 -6.43 -26.17
C LEU A 379 5.22 -5.95 -27.03
N ILE A 380 6.15 -5.26 -26.40
CA ILE A 380 7.41 -4.80 -26.98
C ILE A 380 8.48 -5.78 -26.51
N SER A 381 9.02 -6.59 -27.42
CA SER A 381 10.10 -7.55 -27.12
C SER A 381 11.48 -6.94 -27.35
N GLU A 382 12.54 -7.67 -27.02
CA GLU A 382 13.89 -7.34 -27.50
C GLU A 382 13.95 -7.27 -29.04
N PRO A 383 14.81 -6.41 -29.61
CA PRO A 383 15.76 -5.51 -28.92
C PRO A 383 15.12 -4.25 -28.33
N TYR A 384 13.87 -3.94 -28.71
CA TYR A 384 13.23 -2.67 -28.41
C TYR A 384 12.97 -2.41 -26.92
N ALA A 385 12.55 -3.43 -26.16
CA ALA A 385 12.37 -3.30 -24.71
C ALA A 385 13.68 -2.91 -24.00
N LYS A 386 14.80 -3.48 -24.45
CA LYS A 386 16.15 -3.18 -23.94
C LYS A 386 16.60 -1.78 -24.35
N ASP A 387 16.32 -1.37 -25.57
CA ASP A 387 16.62 -0.01 -26.03
C ASP A 387 15.84 1.06 -25.25
N ILE A 388 14.58 0.80 -24.93
CA ILE A 388 13.76 1.68 -24.07
C ILE A 388 14.36 1.76 -22.67
N ARG A 389 14.68 0.61 -22.05
CA ARG A 389 15.30 0.57 -20.72
C ARG A 389 16.66 1.27 -20.66
N ASN A 390 17.40 1.25 -21.78
CA ASN A 390 18.70 1.90 -21.93
C ASN A 390 18.60 3.36 -22.45
N HIS A 391 17.40 3.94 -22.48
CA HIS A 391 17.14 5.32 -22.92
C HIS A 391 17.62 5.67 -24.35
N LYS A 392 17.68 4.68 -25.25
CA LYS A 392 17.97 4.94 -26.68
C LYS A 392 16.75 5.49 -27.43
N VAL A 393 15.56 5.18 -26.93
CA VAL A 393 14.27 5.70 -27.42
C VAL A 393 13.99 7.02 -26.70
N THR A 394 13.63 8.06 -27.45
CA THR A 394 13.32 9.40 -26.91
C THR A 394 11.82 9.61 -26.70
N ARG A 395 10.98 8.96 -27.52
CA ARG A 395 9.53 9.05 -27.46
C ARG A 395 8.85 7.74 -27.84
N ILE A 396 7.77 7.43 -27.15
CA ILE A 396 6.92 6.26 -27.40
C ILE A 396 5.48 6.73 -27.64
N ASP A 397 4.93 6.46 -28.81
CA ASP A 397 3.53 6.70 -29.12
C ASP A 397 2.76 5.38 -29.09
N VAL A 398 1.76 5.27 -28.21
CA VAL A 398 0.94 4.07 -28.02
C VAL A 398 -0.48 4.38 -28.50
N TYR A 399 -1.00 3.57 -29.41
CA TYR A 399 -2.30 3.78 -30.03
C TYR A 399 -3.32 2.73 -29.55
N PHE A 400 -4.43 3.25 -29.03
CA PHE A 400 -5.59 2.48 -28.60
C PHE A 400 -6.67 2.49 -29.68
N GLU A 401 -7.39 1.36 -29.82
CA GLU A 401 -8.52 1.21 -30.77
C GLU A 401 -9.80 0.66 -30.11
#